data_AF-A0A1V0M4I7-F1
#
_entry.id   AF-A0A1V0M4I7-F1
#
_cell.length_a   1.000
_cell.length_b   1.000
_cell.length_c   1.000
_cell.angle_alpha   90.00
_cell.angle_beta   90.00
_cell.angle_gamma   90.00
#
_symmetry.space_group_name_H-M   'P 1'
#
loop_
_entity.id
_entity.type
_entity.pdbx_description
1 polymer ?
#
loop_
_entity_poly.entity_id
_entity_poly.type
_entity_poly.pdbx_seq_one_letter_code
_entity_poly.pdbx_strand_id
1 'polypeptide(L)'
;MKLNKLLIAASILSFPFLSLQAEAESDPTVKTKIVKVTKLTDCDDLNGKQGKNGKNGVPGSDCTNGGNGGDGVYPGQSGGNGGNGAEEGNGGNGGNGAKGGANGGKGGDGGPNGGNGGKGGDGGSGDHH
;
A
#
# COMPACT_ATOMS: atom_id res chain seq x y z
N MET A 1 -0.63 0.20 75.00
CA MET A 1 -0.61 -0.28 73.60
C MET A 1 -0.86 0.95 72.72
N LYS A 2 0.17 1.47 72.06
CA LYS A 2 0.61 1.18 70.66
C LYS A 2 -0.32 1.79 69.58
N LEU A 3 0.21 2.83 68.91
CA LEU A 3 0.20 3.17 67.46
C LEU A 3 -1.07 2.81 66.63
N ASN A 4 -1.70 3.72 65.86
CA ASN A 4 -1.21 4.31 64.60
C ASN A 4 -2.15 5.45 64.14
N LYS A 5 -1.69 6.69 63.92
CA LYS A 5 -1.37 7.31 62.61
C LYS A 5 -2.20 6.83 61.40
N LEU A 6 -3.07 7.68 60.88
CA LEU A 6 -3.40 7.71 59.45
C LEU A 6 -3.54 9.17 58.98
N LEU A 7 -2.41 9.77 58.59
CA LEU A 7 -2.38 11.00 57.80
C LEU A 7 -2.55 10.59 56.34
N ILE A 8 -3.71 10.85 55.74
CA ILE A 8 -3.88 10.73 54.29
C ILE A 8 -3.37 12.04 53.69
N ALA A 9 -2.10 12.05 53.33
CA ALA A 9 -1.50 13.11 52.53
C ALA A 9 -2.07 13.01 51.10
N ALA A 10 -2.97 13.92 50.74
CA ALA A 10 -3.36 14.12 49.35
C ALA A 10 -2.19 14.76 48.59
N SER A 11 -1.28 13.92 48.07
CA SER A 11 -0.28 14.38 47.10
C SER A 11 -0.97 14.55 45.75
N ILE A 12 -1.43 15.77 45.49
CA ILE A 12 -1.81 16.18 44.15
C ILE A 12 -0.49 16.33 43.40
N LEU A 13 -0.19 15.36 42.54
CA LEU A 13 0.91 15.43 41.57
C LEU A 13 0.66 16.61 40.64
N SER A 14 1.10 17.79 41.07
CA SER A 14 1.28 18.97 40.24
C SER A 14 2.49 18.72 39.34
N PHE A 15 2.26 18.02 38.23
CA PHE A 15 3.21 18.08 37.12
C PHE A 15 3.21 19.52 36.60
N PRO A 16 4.33 20.25 36.64
CA PRO A 16 4.45 21.44 35.82
C PRO A 16 4.40 20.93 34.38
N PHE A 17 3.37 21.33 33.64
CA PHE A 17 3.37 21.27 32.19
C PHE A 17 4.61 22.05 31.72
N LEU A 18 5.71 21.32 31.48
CA LEU A 18 6.82 21.83 30.71
C LEU A 18 6.27 22.01 29.30
N SER A 19 5.88 23.25 28.99
CA SER A 19 5.69 23.70 27.62
C SER A 19 7.02 23.55 26.89
N LEU A 20 7.28 22.36 26.36
CA LEU A 20 8.33 22.15 25.38
C LEU A 20 7.80 22.73 24.06
N GLN A 21 7.87 24.05 23.95
CA GLN A 21 7.90 24.72 22.66
C GLN A 21 9.28 24.39 22.06
N ALA A 22 9.38 23.22 21.44
CA ALA A 22 10.44 22.97 20.47
C ALA A 22 10.11 23.81 19.25
N GLU A 23 10.60 25.05 19.28
CA GLU A 23 10.73 25.92 18.14
C GLU A 23 11.63 25.22 17.11
N ALA A 24 11.01 24.61 16.11
CA ALA A 24 11.71 24.16 14.91
C ALA A 24 11.79 25.37 13.97
N GLU A 25 12.82 26.17 14.17
CA GLU A 25 13.21 27.27 13.31
C GLU A 25 13.65 26.73 11.93
N SER A 26 13.02 27.27 10.88
CA SER A 26 13.50 27.42 9.48
C SER A 26 13.84 26.17 8.63
N ASP A 27 12.92 25.87 7.70
CA ASP A 27 13.06 25.70 6.22
C ASP A 27 14.49 25.64 5.62
N PRO A 28 14.81 24.91 4.51
CA PRO A 28 13.95 24.18 3.58
C PRO A 28 14.47 22.77 3.26
N THR A 29 13.64 21.74 3.44
CA THR A 29 13.81 20.54 2.63
C THR A 29 12.45 19.92 2.39
N VAL A 30 11.91 20.19 1.21
CA VAL A 30 11.31 19.15 0.36
C VAL A 30 12.38 18.07 0.15
N LYS A 31 12.76 17.36 1.21
CA LYS A 31 13.27 16.01 1.10
C LYS A 31 12.02 15.19 0.89
N THR A 32 11.56 15.27 -0.36
CA THR A 32 10.98 14.16 -1.09
C THR A 32 11.43 12.92 -0.36
N LYS A 33 10.46 12.17 0.17
CA LYS A 33 10.65 10.82 0.63
C LYS A 33 11.18 10.06 -0.60
N ILE A 34 12.47 10.17 -0.89
CA ILE A 34 13.21 9.34 -1.83
C ILE A 34 13.35 8.02 -1.08
N VAL A 35 12.21 7.38 -0.84
CA VAL A 35 12.12 6.00 -0.40
C VAL A 35 12.48 5.21 -1.64
N LYS A 36 13.78 5.10 -1.90
CA LYS A 36 14.33 4.01 -2.70
C LYS A 36 13.66 3.84 -4.08
N VAL A 37 13.30 4.94 -4.76
CA VAL A 37 13.00 4.93 -6.21
C VAL A 37 14.33 5.07 -6.95
N THR A 38 15.30 4.20 -6.67
CA THR A 38 16.62 4.35 -7.31
C THR A 38 16.66 3.85 -8.74
N LYS A 39 15.63 3.15 -9.25
CA LYS A 39 15.49 2.80 -10.69
C LYS A 39 14.04 2.43 -11.04
N LEU A 40 13.10 3.36 -10.95
CA LEU A 40 11.91 3.23 -11.79
C LEU A 40 12.27 3.97 -13.08
N THR A 41 12.69 3.23 -14.10
CA THR A 41 13.05 3.81 -15.39
C THR A 41 11.84 3.93 -16.31
N ASP A 42 10.84 3.07 -16.07
CA ASP A 42 9.58 3.01 -16.81
C ASP A 42 8.44 2.68 -15.84
N CYS A 43 7.25 3.22 -16.06
CA CYS A 43 6.06 2.87 -15.28
C CYS A 43 5.71 1.38 -15.44
N ASP A 44 6.11 0.73 -16.52
CA ASP A 44 5.94 -0.70 -16.72
C ASP A 44 6.70 -1.56 -15.71
N ASP A 45 7.71 -1.02 -15.03
CA ASP A 45 8.40 -1.69 -13.92
C ASP A 45 7.47 -1.92 -12.69
N LEU A 46 6.29 -1.30 -12.70
CA LEU A 46 5.22 -1.56 -11.73
C LEU A 46 4.40 -2.81 -12.07
N ASN A 47 4.43 -3.27 -13.33
CA ASN A 47 3.67 -4.46 -13.72
C ASN A 47 4.22 -5.72 -13.03
N GLY A 48 3.29 -6.56 -12.62
CA GLY A 48 3.57 -7.87 -12.06
C GLY A 48 4.13 -8.78 -13.13
N LYS A 49 5.18 -9.51 -12.78
CA LYS A 49 5.60 -10.67 -13.57
C LYS A 49 4.54 -11.78 -13.45
N GLN A 50 4.67 -12.82 -14.26
CA GLN A 50 3.78 -13.99 -14.27
C GLN A 50 3.31 -14.44 -12.87
N GLY A 51 1.99 -14.44 -12.65
CA GLY A 51 1.33 -14.82 -11.40
C GLY A 51 1.70 -13.95 -10.19
N LYS A 52 2.30 -12.77 -10.42
CA LYS A 52 2.69 -11.81 -9.38
C LYS A 52 1.87 -10.55 -9.51
N ASN A 53 1.64 -9.91 -8.37
CA ASN A 53 0.87 -8.68 -8.31
C ASN A 53 1.64 -7.53 -8.97
N GLY A 54 0.89 -6.60 -9.55
CA GLY A 54 1.40 -5.28 -9.85
C GLY A 54 1.70 -4.49 -8.58
N LYS A 55 2.57 -3.50 -8.69
CA LYS A 55 2.90 -2.56 -7.63
C LYS A 55 1.97 -1.37 -7.70
N ASN A 56 1.80 -0.68 -6.58
CA ASN A 56 1.04 0.55 -6.55
C ASN A 56 1.74 1.64 -7.38
N GLY A 57 0.94 2.60 -7.84
CA GLY A 57 1.42 3.83 -8.42
C GLY A 57 2.31 4.60 -7.44
N VAL A 58 3.14 5.47 -8.00
CA VAL A 58 4.11 6.26 -7.26
C VAL A 58 3.58 7.69 -7.13
N PRO A 59 3.29 8.17 -5.91
CA PRO A 59 2.85 9.55 -5.71
C PRO A 59 3.93 10.56 -6.12
N GLY A 60 3.52 11.65 -6.76
CA GLY A 60 4.42 12.73 -7.17
C GLY A 60 5.34 12.38 -8.33
N SER A 61 5.00 11.36 -9.13
CA SER A 61 5.66 11.04 -10.40
C SER A 61 4.63 10.86 -11.50
N ASP A 62 5.10 10.68 -12.74
CA ASP A 62 4.22 10.39 -13.88
C ASP A 62 3.64 8.95 -13.85
N CYS A 63 4.17 8.09 -12.97
CA CYS A 63 3.71 6.71 -12.81
C CYS A 63 2.67 6.60 -11.69
N THR A 64 1.60 7.39 -11.75
CA THR A 64 0.54 7.40 -10.73
C THR A 64 -0.37 6.19 -10.80
N ASN A 65 -0.47 5.52 -11.95
CA ASN A 65 -1.28 4.31 -12.08
C ASN A 65 -0.64 3.12 -11.38
N GLY A 66 -1.45 2.26 -10.78
CA GLY A 66 -1.01 0.96 -10.32
C GLY A 66 -0.66 0.05 -11.50
N GLY A 67 0.38 -0.76 -11.35
CA GLY A 67 0.77 -1.75 -12.34
C GLY A 67 -0.24 -2.89 -12.43
N ASN A 68 -0.35 -3.51 -13.61
CA ASN A 68 -1.19 -4.68 -13.81
C ASN A 68 -0.59 -5.90 -13.10
N GLY A 69 -1.44 -6.81 -12.63
CA GLY A 69 -1.00 -8.14 -12.20
C GLY A 69 -0.61 -9.00 -13.39
N GLY A 70 0.40 -9.84 -13.22
CA GLY A 70 0.83 -10.76 -14.27
C GLY A 70 -0.02 -12.01 -14.32
N ASP A 71 -0.30 -12.50 -15.53
CA ASP A 71 -1.08 -13.72 -15.76
C ASP A 71 -0.40 -14.95 -15.17
N GLY A 72 -1.20 -15.93 -14.74
CA GLY A 72 -0.71 -17.27 -14.47
C GLY A 72 -0.37 -17.99 -15.78
N VAL A 73 0.69 -18.80 -15.80
CA VAL A 73 1.06 -19.62 -16.98
C VAL A 73 1.11 -21.11 -16.66
N TYR A 74 1.45 -21.49 -15.42
CA TYR A 74 1.48 -22.90 -15.03
C TYR A 74 0.10 -23.41 -14.63
N PRO A 75 -0.29 -24.66 -14.94
CA PRO A 75 -1.60 -25.17 -14.58
C PRO A 75 -1.95 -24.95 -13.09
N GLY A 76 -3.13 -24.42 -12.81
CA GLY A 76 -3.60 -24.07 -11.48
C GLY A 76 -3.01 -22.77 -10.89
N GLN A 77 -2.11 -22.08 -11.60
CA GLN A 77 -1.53 -20.82 -11.14
C GLN A 77 -2.50 -19.65 -11.35
N SER A 78 -2.87 -18.97 -10.27
CA SER A 78 -3.69 -17.76 -10.34
C SER A 78 -2.94 -16.60 -10.99
N GLY A 79 -3.70 -15.67 -11.57
CA GLY A 79 -3.19 -14.37 -11.96
C GLY A 79 -2.87 -13.50 -10.75
N GLY A 80 -1.93 -12.56 -10.91
CA GLY A 80 -1.62 -11.56 -9.90
C GLY A 80 -2.68 -10.48 -9.80
N ASN A 81 -2.81 -9.84 -8.65
CA ASN A 81 -3.68 -8.67 -8.50
C ASN A 81 -3.04 -7.43 -9.14
N GLY A 82 -3.86 -6.50 -9.62
CA GLY A 82 -3.41 -5.15 -9.96
C GLY A 82 -2.99 -4.37 -8.71
N GLY A 83 -2.03 -3.46 -8.89
CA GLY A 83 -1.65 -2.50 -7.86
C GLY A 83 -2.63 -1.32 -7.80
N ASN A 84 -2.67 -0.62 -6.68
CA ASN A 84 -3.53 0.54 -6.51
C ASN A 84 -2.93 1.79 -7.17
N GLY A 85 -3.78 2.70 -7.63
CA GLY A 85 -3.34 4.03 -8.05
C GLY A 85 -2.80 4.86 -6.89
N ALA A 86 -1.80 5.70 -7.16
CA ALA A 86 -1.49 6.87 -6.34
C ALA A 86 -2.51 8.00 -6.62
N GLU A 87 -2.37 9.16 -5.98
CA GLU A 87 -3.27 10.31 -6.19
C GLU A 87 -3.55 10.56 -7.69
N GLU A 88 -4.84 10.68 -8.02
CA GLU A 88 -5.38 10.80 -9.39
C GLU A 88 -5.09 9.63 -10.35
N GLY A 89 -4.32 8.63 -9.92
CA GLY A 89 -3.97 7.44 -10.69
C GLY A 89 -5.03 6.34 -10.62
N ASN A 90 -5.16 5.58 -11.69
CA ASN A 90 -6.04 4.40 -11.75
C ASN A 90 -5.38 3.18 -11.10
N GLY A 91 -6.20 2.25 -10.61
CA GLY A 91 -5.76 0.92 -10.24
C GLY A 91 -5.39 0.09 -11.47
N GLY A 92 -4.40 -0.78 -11.32
CA GLY A 92 -4.01 -1.75 -12.34
C GLY A 92 -5.02 -2.88 -12.46
N ASN A 93 -5.09 -3.53 -13.61
CA ASN A 93 -5.92 -4.71 -13.81
C ASN A 93 -5.31 -5.94 -13.13
N GLY A 94 -6.14 -6.87 -12.70
CA GLY A 94 -5.69 -8.21 -12.32
C GLY A 94 -5.29 -9.03 -13.54
N GLY A 95 -4.30 -9.90 -13.39
CA GLY A 95 -3.91 -10.88 -14.40
C GLY A 95 -4.89 -12.06 -14.42
N ASN A 96 -4.93 -12.77 -15.54
CA ASN A 96 -5.77 -13.96 -15.71
C ASN A 96 -5.17 -15.18 -15.01
N GLY A 97 -6.02 -16.12 -14.59
CA GLY A 97 -5.60 -17.43 -14.12
C GLY A 97 -5.14 -18.33 -15.27
N ALA A 98 -4.16 -19.20 -15.01
CA ALA A 98 -3.78 -20.25 -15.93
C ALA A 98 -4.85 -21.37 -16.01
N LYS A 99 -4.79 -22.17 -17.08
CA LYS A 99 -5.56 -23.42 -17.22
C LYS A 99 -5.47 -24.32 -15.98
N GLY A 100 -6.39 -25.26 -15.81
CA GLY A 100 -6.49 -26.09 -14.61
C GLY A 100 -7.32 -25.45 -13.50
N GLY A 101 -8.23 -24.53 -13.84
CA GLY A 101 -9.21 -23.96 -12.90
C GLY A 101 -8.65 -22.89 -11.96
N ALA A 102 -7.57 -22.21 -12.33
CA ALA A 102 -7.01 -21.15 -11.51
C ALA A 102 -7.89 -19.89 -11.49
N ASN A 103 -7.81 -19.08 -10.44
CA ASN A 103 -8.54 -17.82 -10.39
C ASN A 103 -7.77 -16.69 -11.10
N GLY A 104 -8.50 -15.72 -11.64
CA GLY A 104 -7.93 -14.43 -12.00
C GLY A 104 -7.58 -13.61 -10.76
N GLY A 105 -6.69 -12.64 -10.93
CA GLY A 105 -6.36 -11.65 -9.93
C GLY A 105 -7.44 -10.56 -9.84
N LYS A 106 -7.52 -9.89 -8.70
CA LYS A 106 -8.38 -8.71 -8.55
C LYS A 106 -7.74 -7.49 -9.20
N GLY A 107 -8.57 -6.56 -9.68
CA GLY A 107 -8.08 -5.23 -10.01
C GLY A 107 -7.65 -4.48 -8.75
N GLY A 108 -6.75 -3.51 -8.92
CA GLY A 108 -6.37 -2.58 -7.85
C GLY A 108 -7.39 -1.46 -7.71
N ASP A 109 -7.38 -0.80 -6.57
CA ASP A 109 -8.23 0.36 -6.33
C ASP A 109 -7.69 1.59 -7.07
N GLY A 110 -8.58 2.50 -7.45
CA GLY A 110 -8.18 3.83 -7.88
C GLY A 110 -7.60 4.64 -6.73
N GLY A 111 -6.71 5.57 -7.06
CA GLY A 111 -6.18 6.50 -6.10
C GLY A 111 -7.21 7.56 -5.66
N PRO A 112 -6.91 8.28 -4.57
CA PRO A 112 -7.74 9.38 -4.12
C PRO A 112 -7.87 10.45 -5.22
N ASN A 113 -8.97 11.22 -5.17
CA ASN A 113 -9.25 12.34 -6.07
C ASN A 113 -9.51 11.99 -7.55
N GLY A 114 -10.08 10.81 -7.83
CA GLY A 114 -10.69 10.52 -9.15
C GLY A 114 -10.08 9.36 -9.93
N GLY A 115 -9.18 8.59 -9.32
CA GLY A 115 -8.71 7.35 -9.91
C GLY A 115 -9.81 6.29 -10.01
N ASN A 116 -9.91 5.63 -11.15
CA ASN A 116 -10.78 4.46 -11.32
C ASN A 116 -10.10 3.19 -10.81
N GLY A 117 -10.88 2.25 -10.28
CA GLY A 117 -10.39 0.90 -10.01
C GLY A 117 -10.05 0.14 -11.29
N GLY A 118 -9.10 -0.78 -11.18
CA GLY A 118 -8.77 -1.73 -12.24
C GLY A 118 -9.79 -2.87 -12.31
N LYS A 119 -9.83 -3.52 -13.47
CA LYS A 119 -10.67 -4.70 -13.67
C LYS A 119 -10.02 -5.94 -13.04
N GLY A 120 -10.83 -6.89 -12.59
CA GLY A 120 -10.33 -8.23 -12.27
C GLY A 120 -9.92 -8.98 -13.54
N GLY A 121 -9.02 -9.93 -13.38
CA GLY A 121 -8.68 -10.91 -14.40
C GLY A 121 -9.66 -12.08 -14.42
N ASP A 122 -9.70 -12.77 -15.55
CA ASP A 122 -10.54 -13.94 -15.75
C ASP A 122 -9.93 -15.16 -15.06
N GLY A 123 -10.80 -16.09 -14.64
CA GLY A 123 -10.38 -17.42 -14.23
C GLY A 123 -9.86 -18.25 -15.40
N GLY A 124 -8.91 -19.14 -15.13
CA GLY A 124 -8.43 -20.09 -16.11
C GLY A 124 -9.40 -21.26 -16.30
N SER A 125 -9.48 -21.76 -17.53
CA SER A 125 -10.35 -22.88 -17.89
C SER A 125 -9.95 -24.15 -17.14
N GLY A 126 -10.92 -24.95 -16.71
CA GLY A 126 -10.67 -26.27 -16.12
C GLY A 126 -10.30 -27.32 -17.18
N ASP A 127 -9.44 -28.26 -16.83
CA ASP A 127 -9.18 -29.44 -17.65
C ASP A 127 -10.25 -30.49 -17.28
N HIS A 128 -11.22 -30.70 -18.17
CA HIS A 128 -12.19 -31.78 -18.03
C HIS A 128 -11.54 -33.10 -18.49
N HIS A 129 -10.95 -33.83 -17.55
CA HIS A 129 -10.46 -35.20 -17.75
C HIS A 129 -11.27 -36.20 -16.95
#